data_AF-A0A6A9T127-F1
#
_entry.id   AF-A0A6A9T127-F1
#
_cell.length_a   1.000
_cell.length_b   1.000
_cell.length_c   1.000
_cell.angle_alpha   90.00
_cell.angle_beta   90.00
_cell.angle_gamma   90.00
#
_symmetry.space_group_name_H-M   'P 1'
#
loop_
_entity.id
_entity.type
_entity.pdbx_description
1 polymer ?
#
loop_
_entity_poly.entity_id
_entity_poly.type
_entity_poly.pdbx_seq_one_letter_code
_entity_poly.pdbx_strand_id
1 'polypeptide(L)'
;MSVSKTMVAVLAVLLVAGSGAAVTGLAQTDSGASSASVSDLEMDATLDNETVTVTVTDDGTPVENASVTVEGEEEVTVTTDADGTATVNQSAVSEDDESLEELEVEYESDHAEGELEYVVADGSLTLVEEKYEYDVDEEDDEADDDEADDDEADDDESEEDDEGEEEDERDESDDEDDDESDDESEEGEDEEADDDDDEEDDETEEAD
;
A
#
# COMPACT_ATOMS: atom_id res chain seq x y z
N MET A 1 -15.03 -21.88 -5.12
CA MET A 1 -15.07 -21.14 -3.86
C MET A 1 -14.12 -19.98 -4.04
N SER A 2 -14.63 -18.75 -4.08
CA SER A 2 -13.77 -17.60 -3.79
C SER A 2 -13.66 -17.57 -2.28
N VAL A 3 -12.46 -17.79 -1.77
CA VAL A 3 -12.12 -17.33 -0.42
C VAL A 3 -12.05 -15.80 -0.51
N SER A 4 -12.80 -15.11 0.33
CA SER A 4 -12.67 -13.67 0.51
C SER A 4 -11.40 -13.45 1.32
N LYS A 5 -10.42 -12.76 0.75
CA LYS A 5 -9.22 -12.33 1.48
C LYS A 5 -9.60 -11.12 2.35
N THR A 6 -9.27 -11.18 3.64
CA THR A 6 -9.53 -10.10 4.59
C THR A 6 -8.19 -9.44 4.92
N MET A 7 -7.99 -8.20 4.46
CA MET A 7 -6.78 -7.42 4.74
C MET A 7 -6.94 -6.60 6.02
N VAL A 8 -5.88 -6.56 6.84
CA VAL A 8 -5.81 -5.77 8.07
C VAL A 8 -4.70 -4.73 7.94
N ALA A 9 -5.07 -3.45 7.99
CA ALA A 9 -4.13 -2.32 8.00
C ALA A 9 -3.71 -1.93 9.43
N VAL A 10 -2.42 -1.72 9.64
CA VAL A 10 -1.79 -1.18 10.85
C VAL A 10 -1.12 0.14 10.48
N LEU A 11 -1.62 1.25 11.04
CA LEU A 11 -1.08 2.60 10.82
C LEU A 11 -0.45 3.13 12.10
N ALA A 12 0.82 3.55 12.02
CA ALA A 12 1.57 4.17 13.11
C ALA A 12 2.01 5.60 12.73
N VAL A 13 1.23 6.61 13.14
CA VAL A 13 1.60 8.02 12.91
C VAL A 13 2.57 8.51 14.00
N LEU A 14 3.82 8.80 13.62
CA LEU A 14 4.86 9.30 14.52
C LEU A 14 4.83 10.83 14.58
N LEU A 15 4.20 11.38 15.63
CA LEU A 15 4.27 12.82 15.91
C LEU A 15 5.70 13.23 16.31
N VAL A 16 6.45 13.78 15.36
CA VAL A 16 7.79 14.35 15.59
C VAL A 16 7.68 15.55 16.53
N ALA A 17 7.82 15.28 17.82
CA ALA A 17 7.83 16.29 18.86
C ALA A 17 9.19 17.01 18.88
N GLY A 18 9.21 18.25 18.42
CA GLY A 18 10.36 19.13 18.52
C GLY A 18 10.96 19.17 19.93
N SER A 19 12.23 18.78 20.03
CA SER A 19 13.21 19.01 21.10
C SER A 19 12.67 19.61 22.41
N GLY A 20 12.29 18.74 23.36
CA GLY A 20 11.90 19.15 24.72
C GLY A 20 12.06 18.04 25.75
N ALA A 21 13.29 17.83 26.22
CA ALA A 21 13.68 17.22 27.50
C ALA A 21 12.78 16.12 28.13
N ALA A 22 13.31 14.88 28.08
CA ALA A 22 13.23 13.80 29.07
C ALA A 22 11.85 13.35 29.63
N VAL A 23 11.38 12.17 29.19
CA VAL A 23 10.79 11.16 30.08
C VAL A 23 11.13 9.77 29.53
N THR A 24 11.97 9.01 30.25
CA THR A 24 12.06 7.56 30.05
C THR A 24 10.80 6.92 30.64
N GLY A 25 9.82 6.63 29.80
CA GLY A 25 8.65 5.82 30.14
C GLY A 25 8.62 4.64 29.19
N LEU A 26 9.20 3.51 29.60
CA LEU A 26 9.01 2.23 28.90
C LEU A 26 7.55 1.83 29.10
N ALA A 27 6.70 2.11 28.11
CA ALA A 27 5.43 1.44 28.01
C ALA A 27 5.73 -0.01 27.64
N GLN A 28 5.59 -0.92 28.60
CA GLN A 28 5.56 -2.34 28.30
C GLN A 28 4.21 -2.60 27.61
N THR A 29 4.25 -2.76 26.29
CA THR A 29 3.15 -3.37 25.56
C THR A 29 3.10 -4.84 25.98
N ASP A 30 1.96 -5.26 26.53
CA ASP A 30 1.71 -6.63 26.98
C ASP A 30 1.54 -7.50 25.71
N SER A 31 2.60 -8.22 25.31
CA SER A 31 2.62 -9.15 24.16
C SER A 31 1.82 -10.44 24.43
N GLY A 32 0.58 -10.29 24.90
CA GLY A 32 -0.36 -11.38 25.19
C GLY A 32 -1.42 -11.58 24.12
N ALA A 33 -1.18 -11.15 22.88
CA ALA A 33 -2.08 -11.37 21.75
C ALA A 33 -1.91 -12.80 21.20
N SER A 34 -3.04 -13.42 20.85
CA SER A 34 -3.14 -14.74 20.22
C SER A 34 -2.10 -14.92 19.11
N SER A 35 -1.45 -16.08 19.07
CA SER A 35 -0.51 -16.44 17.99
C SER A 35 -1.27 -16.78 16.71
N ALA A 36 -1.97 -15.81 16.13
CA ALA A 36 -2.09 -15.77 14.69
C ALA A 36 -0.68 -15.43 14.19
N SER A 37 -0.11 -16.26 13.32
CA SER A 37 1.16 -15.94 12.66
C SER A 37 0.90 -14.81 11.67
N VAL A 38 0.84 -13.58 12.17
CA VAL A 38 0.89 -12.39 11.32
C VAL A 38 2.36 -12.19 10.99
N SER A 39 2.69 -12.00 9.71
CA SER A 39 4.02 -11.54 9.30
C SER A 39 4.41 -10.32 10.13
N ASP A 40 5.65 -10.29 10.63
CA ASP A 40 6.22 -9.15 11.36
C ASP A 40 7.09 -8.39 10.35
N LEU A 41 6.42 -7.78 9.36
CA LEU A 41 7.08 -7.01 8.31
C LEU A 41 7.60 -5.72 8.95
N GLU A 42 8.90 -5.50 8.81
CA GLU A 42 9.58 -4.30 9.25
C GLU A 42 10.32 -3.70 8.06
N MET A 43 10.11 -2.41 7.83
CA MET A 43 10.81 -1.63 6.81
C MET A 43 11.54 -0.45 7.46
N ASP A 44 12.71 -0.09 6.92
CA ASP A 44 13.45 1.09 7.36
C ASP A 44 14.20 1.71 6.16
N ALA A 45 14.31 3.03 6.13
CA ALA A 45 15.10 3.74 5.14
C ALA A 45 16.05 4.75 5.80
N THR A 46 17.27 4.82 5.26
CA THR A 46 18.29 5.78 5.67
C THR A 46 18.87 6.51 4.47
N LEU A 47 19.21 7.79 4.64
CA LEU A 47 19.92 8.60 3.66
C LEU A 47 21.35 8.87 4.12
N ASP A 48 22.33 8.40 3.35
CA ASP A 48 23.75 8.72 3.52
C ASP A 48 24.35 9.09 2.17
N ASN A 49 25.03 10.23 2.09
CA ASN A 49 25.78 10.63 0.88
C ASN A 49 24.93 10.52 -0.41
N GLU A 50 23.72 11.12 -0.37
CA GLU A 50 22.77 11.15 -1.49
C GLU A 50 22.31 9.74 -1.92
N THR A 51 22.44 8.76 -1.03
CA THR A 51 22.07 7.38 -1.28
C THR A 51 21.05 6.93 -0.25
N VAL A 52 19.84 6.60 -0.72
CA VAL A 52 18.78 6.00 0.07
C VAL A 52 19.05 4.50 0.15
N THR A 53 19.13 3.98 1.37
CA THR A 53 19.24 2.54 1.65
C THR A 53 17.96 2.09 2.35
N VAL A 54 17.20 1.24 1.69
CA VAL A 54 15.99 0.60 2.23
C VAL A 54 16.34 -0.79 2.74
N THR A 55 15.82 -1.16 3.89
CA THR A 55 15.91 -2.51 4.47
C THR A 55 14.51 -3.07 4.66
N VAL A 56 14.30 -4.33 4.26
CA VAL A 56 13.04 -5.05 4.42
C VAL A 56 13.31 -6.37 5.13
N THR A 57 12.63 -6.58 6.25
CA THR A 57 12.70 -7.83 7.03
C THR A 57 11.32 -8.34 7.38
N ASP A 58 11.15 -9.66 7.46
CA ASP A 58 9.94 -10.33 7.93
C ASP A 58 10.33 -11.31 9.05
N ASP A 59 9.73 -11.14 10.24
CA ASP A 59 10.10 -11.88 11.47
C ASP A 59 11.62 -11.77 11.76
N GLY A 60 12.19 -10.59 11.51
CA GLY A 60 13.63 -10.30 11.63
C GLY A 60 14.53 -11.02 10.60
N THR A 61 13.96 -11.66 9.58
CA THR A 61 14.69 -12.29 8.48
C THR A 61 14.71 -11.37 7.26
N PRO A 62 15.88 -11.10 6.64
CA PRO A 62 15.95 -10.27 5.45
C PRO A 62 15.17 -10.88 4.27
N VAL A 63 14.38 -10.05 3.60
CA VAL A 63 13.57 -10.46 2.46
C VAL A 63 14.36 -10.20 1.18
N GLU A 64 14.81 -11.26 0.49
CA GLU A 64 15.56 -11.17 -0.79
C GLU A 64 14.60 -11.10 -1.99
N ASN A 65 14.97 -10.32 -3.03
CA ASN A 65 14.19 -10.11 -4.24
C ASN A 65 12.80 -9.50 -3.98
N ALA A 66 12.62 -8.79 -2.86
CA ALA A 66 11.44 -7.97 -2.63
C ALA A 66 11.42 -6.83 -3.63
N SER A 67 10.27 -6.57 -4.26
CA SER A 67 10.07 -5.37 -5.07
C SER A 67 9.84 -4.18 -4.14
N VAL A 68 10.67 -3.15 -4.27
CA VAL A 68 10.57 -1.93 -3.48
C VAL A 68 10.49 -0.76 -4.44
N THR A 69 9.46 0.06 -4.31
CA THR A 69 9.33 1.32 -5.05
C THR A 69 9.77 2.46 -4.15
N VAL A 70 10.64 3.31 -4.67
CA VAL A 70 11.07 4.54 -4.00
C VAL A 70 10.59 5.70 -4.85
N GLU A 71 9.72 6.53 -4.28
CA GLU A 71 9.09 7.66 -4.97
C GLU A 71 9.52 8.98 -4.32
N GLY A 72 9.94 9.93 -5.16
CA GLY A 72 10.14 11.32 -4.82
C GLY A 72 9.42 12.20 -5.84
N GLU A 73 10.18 12.92 -6.65
CA GLU A 73 9.65 13.60 -7.85
C GLU A 73 9.59 12.63 -9.04
N GLU A 74 10.51 11.67 -9.09
CA GLU A 74 10.46 10.51 -9.98
C GLU A 74 10.31 9.20 -9.17
N GLU A 75 9.78 8.17 -9.82
CA GLU A 75 9.59 6.83 -9.25
C GLU A 75 10.67 5.87 -9.73
N VAL A 76 11.27 5.10 -8.81
CA VAL A 76 12.22 4.03 -9.15
C VAL A 76 11.88 2.75 -8.38
N THR A 77 11.57 1.68 -9.13
CA THR A 77 11.45 0.33 -8.56
C THR A 77 12.77 -0.42 -8.59
N VAL A 78 13.17 -0.96 -7.43
CA VAL A 78 14.36 -1.78 -7.22
C VAL A 78 14.00 -3.11 -6.56
N THR A 79 14.96 -4.04 -6.51
CA THR A 79 14.79 -5.31 -5.80
C THR A 79 15.83 -5.43 -4.69
N THR A 80 15.42 -5.96 -3.54
CA THR A 80 16.34 -6.20 -2.43
C THR A 80 17.32 -7.33 -2.73
N ASP A 81 18.51 -7.22 -2.16
CA ASP A 81 19.54 -8.25 -2.22
C ASP A 81 19.42 -9.31 -1.12
N ALA A 82 20.41 -10.19 -1.00
CA ALA A 82 20.43 -11.30 -0.05
C ALA A 82 20.44 -10.85 1.44
N ASP A 83 20.80 -9.60 1.69
CA ASP A 83 20.79 -8.98 3.01
C ASP A 83 19.47 -8.22 3.27
N GLY A 84 18.50 -8.29 2.34
CA GLY A 84 17.21 -7.62 2.45
C GLY A 84 17.32 -6.12 2.17
N THR A 85 18.37 -5.68 1.48
CA THR A 85 18.64 -4.26 1.26
C THR A 85 18.46 -3.86 -0.19
N ALA A 86 17.92 -2.67 -0.42
CA ALA A 86 17.84 -2.03 -1.72
C ALA A 86 18.45 -0.63 -1.63
N THR A 87 19.03 -0.15 -2.73
CA THR A 87 19.74 1.14 -2.75
C THR A 87 19.36 1.95 -3.97
N VAL A 88 18.96 3.20 -3.74
CA VAL A 88 18.60 4.17 -4.77
C VAL A 88 19.40 5.44 -4.55
N ASN A 89 19.96 6.01 -5.63
CA ASN A 89 20.60 7.31 -5.53
C ASN A 89 19.52 8.40 -5.57
N GLN A 90 19.65 9.42 -4.73
CA GLN A 90 18.68 10.50 -4.64
C GLN A 90 18.44 11.16 -6.01
N SER A 91 19.49 11.32 -6.82
CA SER A 91 19.38 11.89 -8.16
C SER A 91 18.56 11.05 -9.15
N ALA A 92 18.15 9.83 -8.79
CA ALA A 92 17.31 8.99 -9.61
C ALA A 92 15.81 9.20 -9.33
N VAL A 93 15.49 9.89 -8.23
CA VAL A 93 14.12 10.17 -7.78
C VAL A 93 13.87 11.67 -7.62
N SER A 94 14.82 12.54 -8.03
CA SER A 94 14.72 14.01 -7.95
C SER A 94 14.93 14.64 -9.33
N GLU A 95 14.22 15.71 -9.63
CA GLU A 95 14.40 16.46 -10.89
C GLU A 95 15.54 17.49 -10.76
N ASP A 96 16.33 17.67 -11.84
CA ASP A 96 17.26 18.80 -12.03
C ASP A 96 18.24 19.14 -10.87
N ASP A 97 18.68 18.14 -10.10
CA ASP A 97 19.58 18.31 -8.94
C ASP A 97 18.93 19.13 -7.79
N GLU A 98 17.59 19.24 -7.79
CA GLU A 98 16.84 19.84 -6.70
C GLU A 98 16.83 18.91 -5.48
N SER A 99 16.70 19.51 -4.29
CA SER A 99 16.65 18.74 -3.05
C SER A 99 15.22 18.25 -2.83
N LEU A 100 15.03 16.93 -2.78
CA LEU A 100 13.74 16.34 -2.37
C LEU A 100 13.26 16.92 -1.05
N GLU A 101 11.96 17.18 -0.97
CA GLU A 101 11.27 17.60 0.26
C GLU A 101 10.62 16.40 0.96
N GLU A 102 10.14 15.44 0.19
CA GLU A 102 9.47 14.21 0.63
C GLU A 102 10.02 12.98 -0.11
N LEU A 103 9.86 11.82 0.52
CA LEU A 103 10.27 10.53 -0.02
C LEU A 103 9.32 9.46 0.50
N GLU A 104 8.73 8.69 -0.41
CA GLU A 104 7.92 7.53 -0.10
C GLU A 104 8.66 6.24 -0.45
N VAL A 105 8.49 5.21 0.38
CA VAL A 105 9.02 3.87 0.14
C VAL A 105 7.89 2.86 0.28
N GLU A 106 7.59 2.15 -0.80
CA GLU A 106 6.55 1.13 -0.86
C GLU A 106 7.16 -0.26 -1.08
N TYR A 107 6.58 -1.26 -0.41
CA TYR A 107 6.83 -2.68 -0.61
C TYR A 107 5.50 -3.39 -0.83
N GLU A 108 5.44 -4.23 -1.86
CA GLU A 108 4.28 -5.07 -2.15
C GLU A 108 4.69 -6.54 -2.27
N SER A 109 3.87 -7.41 -1.67
CA SER A 109 3.96 -8.86 -1.82
C SER A 109 2.57 -9.51 -1.82
N ASP A 110 2.50 -10.82 -2.09
CA ASP A 110 1.23 -11.57 -2.09
C ASP A 110 0.50 -11.60 -0.74
N HIS A 111 1.21 -11.32 0.37
CA HIS A 111 0.72 -11.49 1.74
C HIS A 111 0.83 -10.22 2.61
N ALA A 112 1.68 -9.28 2.22
CA ALA A 112 1.89 -8.05 2.98
C ALA A 112 2.29 -6.90 2.05
N GLU A 113 1.86 -5.71 2.44
CA GLU A 113 2.21 -4.43 1.84
C GLU A 113 2.69 -3.48 2.94
N GLY A 114 3.62 -2.61 2.62
CA GLY A 114 4.20 -1.66 3.56
C GLY A 114 4.57 -0.34 2.87
N GLU A 115 4.28 0.77 3.53
CA GLU A 115 4.46 2.13 3.02
C GLU A 115 5.07 2.99 4.12
N LEU A 116 6.16 3.70 3.79
CA LEU A 116 6.86 4.64 4.67
C LEU A 116 6.94 6.01 4.00
N GLU A 117 6.41 7.04 4.66
CA GLU A 117 6.49 8.43 4.21
C GLU A 117 7.54 9.20 5.03
N TYR A 118 8.46 9.87 4.35
CA TYR A 118 9.52 10.65 4.97
C TYR A 118 9.51 12.11 4.50
N VAL A 119 9.84 13.01 5.42
CA VAL A 119 10.32 14.37 5.08
C VAL A 119 11.84 14.35 5.02
N VAL A 120 12.38 14.89 3.92
CA VAL A 120 13.82 15.02 3.68
C VAL A 120 14.26 16.42 4.10
N ALA A 121 15.10 16.50 5.13
CA ALA A 121 15.62 17.78 5.62
C ALA A 121 17.05 17.64 6.15
N ASP A 122 17.89 18.63 5.85
CA ASP A 122 19.28 18.69 6.31
C ASP A 122 20.11 17.42 5.96
N GLY A 123 19.77 16.74 4.85
CA GLY A 123 20.41 15.49 4.42
C GLY A 123 20.07 14.30 5.31
N SER A 124 18.89 14.29 5.93
CA SER A 124 18.38 13.20 6.76
C SER A 124 16.91 12.95 6.47
N LEU A 125 16.47 11.70 6.68
CA LEU A 125 15.07 11.30 6.57
C LEU A 125 14.41 11.40 7.94
N THR A 126 13.20 11.97 7.98
CA THR A 126 12.34 11.99 9.16
C THR A 126 11.04 11.28 8.82
N LEU A 127 10.81 10.11 9.42
CA LEU A 127 9.59 9.33 9.22
C LEU A 127 8.37 10.13 9.72
N VAL A 128 7.38 10.26 8.85
CA VAL A 128 6.11 10.96 9.11
C VAL A 128 4.99 9.96 9.29
N GLU A 129 4.88 9.01 8.36
CA GLU A 129 3.86 7.98 8.34
C GLU A 129 4.49 6.61 8.07
N GLU A 130 3.94 5.60 8.74
CA GLU A 130 4.26 4.20 8.55
C GLU A 130 2.95 3.42 8.54
N LYS A 131 2.76 2.63 7.48
CA LYS A 131 1.56 1.82 7.26
C LYS A 131 1.96 0.44 6.77
N TYR A 132 1.32 -0.59 7.32
CA TYR A 132 1.44 -1.96 6.85
C TYR A 132 0.06 -2.56 6.68
N GLU A 133 -0.17 -3.30 5.60
CA GLU A 133 -1.38 -4.13 5.47
C GLU A 133 -0.99 -5.59 5.27
N TYR A 134 -1.77 -6.49 5.88
CA TYR A 134 -1.50 -7.92 5.88
C TYR A 134 -2.73 -8.67 5.40
N ASP A 135 -2.50 -9.66 4.54
CA ASP A 135 -3.52 -10.58 4.08
C ASP A 135 -3.71 -11.69 5.12
N VAL A 136 -4.77 -11.64 5.91
CA VAL A 136 -5.02 -12.66 6.95
C VAL A 136 -6.00 -13.68 6.41
N ASP A 137 -5.56 -14.91 6.21
CA ASP A 137 -6.46 -16.03 5.91
C ASP A 137 -7.33 -16.31 7.15
N GLU A 138 -8.63 -16.05 7.07
CA GLU A 138 -9.63 -16.41 8.08
C GLU A 138 -9.88 -17.93 8.07
N GLU A 139 -8.87 -18.73 8.47
CA GLU A 139 -9.03 -20.18 8.70
C GLU A 139 -9.00 -20.51 10.20
N ASP A 140 -9.86 -19.91 11.05
CA ASP A 140 -10.14 -20.46 12.40
C ASP A 140 -11.45 -19.96 13.04
N ASP A 141 -12.60 -20.13 12.37
CA ASP A 141 -13.93 -19.96 13.00
C ASP A 141 -14.75 -21.26 13.06
N GLU A 142 -14.09 -22.42 13.08
CA GLU A 142 -14.73 -23.67 13.49
C GLU A 142 -14.47 -23.89 14.98
N ALA A 143 -14.90 -22.94 15.82
CA ALA A 143 -15.14 -23.21 17.22
C ALA A 143 -16.28 -24.25 17.29
N ASP A 144 -15.88 -25.51 17.29
CA ASP A 144 -16.68 -26.70 17.58
C ASP A 144 -17.32 -26.51 18.97
N ASP A 145 -18.45 -25.81 19.01
CA ASP A 145 -19.32 -25.68 20.19
C ASP A 145 -20.13 -26.98 20.32
N ASP A 146 -19.40 -28.08 20.50
CA ASP A 146 -19.88 -29.41 20.88
C ASP A 146 -20.23 -29.41 22.39
N GLU A 147 -21.03 -28.43 22.83
CA GLU A 147 -21.65 -28.47 24.16
C GLU A 147 -22.95 -29.28 24.04
N ALA A 148 -22.79 -30.59 24.24
CA ALA A 148 -23.87 -31.52 24.48
C ALA A 148 -24.74 -31.04 25.66
N ASP A 149 -25.99 -30.66 25.38
CA ASP A 149 -27.05 -30.72 26.39
C ASP A 149 -28.26 -31.51 25.84
N ASP A 150 -28.30 -32.73 26.33
CA ASP A 150 -29.35 -33.73 26.29
C ASP A 150 -30.48 -33.27 27.21
N ASP A 151 -31.65 -32.91 26.67
CA ASP A 151 -32.90 -33.02 27.42
C ASP A 151 -34.10 -33.27 26.47
N GLU A 152 -34.46 -34.54 26.41
CA GLU A 152 -35.70 -35.09 25.87
C GLU A 152 -36.92 -34.58 26.67
N ALA A 153 -37.87 -33.91 26.01
CA ALA A 153 -39.28 -33.90 26.46
C ALA A 153 -40.27 -33.52 25.34
N ASP A 154 -41.13 -34.50 25.05
CA ASP A 154 -42.38 -34.50 24.26
C ASP A 154 -43.33 -33.30 24.38
N ASP A 155 -44.32 -33.30 23.46
CA ASP A 155 -45.61 -32.57 23.44
C ASP A 155 -45.56 -31.11 22.92
N ASP A 156 -46.42 -30.62 22.03
CA ASP A 156 -47.76 -31.05 21.62
C ASP A 156 -48.12 -30.43 20.25
N GLU A 157 -48.97 -31.13 19.53
CA GLU A 157 -49.49 -30.85 18.20
C GLU A 157 -50.51 -29.70 18.26
N SER A 158 -50.49 -28.73 17.33
CA SER A 158 -51.70 -27.99 16.91
C SER A 158 -51.47 -27.21 15.61
N GLU A 159 -52.08 -27.71 14.54
CA GLU A 159 -52.28 -27.01 13.26
C GLU A 159 -53.44 -26.00 13.42
N GLU A 160 -53.21 -24.69 13.20
CA GLU A 160 -54.28 -23.72 12.89
C GLU A 160 -53.75 -22.65 11.91
N ASP A 161 -54.00 -22.92 10.63
CA ASP A 161 -54.60 -22.03 9.61
C ASP A 161 -54.91 -20.59 10.08
N ASP A 162 -54.31 -19.57 9.44
CA ASP A 162 -54.95 -18.24 9.32
C ASP A 162 -54.47 -17.56 8.04
N GLU A 163 -55.34 -17.66 7.03
CA GLU A 163 -55.27 -17.00 5.74
C GLU A 163 -55.92 -15.61 5.88
N GLY A 164 -55.11 -14.56 5.81
CA GLY A 164 -55.57 -13.18 5.93
C GLY A 164 -54.93 -12.29 4.88
N GLU A 165 -55.65 -12.10 3.77
CA GLU A 165 -55.52 -10.96 2.85
C GLU A 165 -55.61 -9.64 3.67
N GLU A 166 -54.92 -8.57 3.32
CA GLU A 166 -55.46 -7.49 2.50
C GLU A 166 -54.35 -6.48 2.14
N GLU A 167 -54.64 -5.78 1.06
CA GLU A 167 -53.96 -4.77 0.28
C GLU A 167 -53.66 -3.48 1.06
N ASP A 168 -52.58 -2.76 0.72
CA ASP A 168 -52.56 -1.30 0.84
C ASP A 168 -51.44 -0.68 -0.02
N GLU A 169 -51.92 0.09 -1.00
CA GLU A 169 -51.24 0.87 -2.02
C GLU A 169 -50.47 2.12 -1.53
N ARG A 170 -49.32 2.41 -2.16
CA ARG A 170 -48.69 3.74 -2.39
C ARG A 170 -47.75 3.59 -3.61
N ASP A 171 -47.97 4.13 -4.81
CA ASP A 171 -48.21 5.52 -5.23
C ASP A 171 -47.19 6.47 -4.59
N GLU A 172 -46.41 7.33 -5.26
CA GLU A 172 -46.41 7.90 -6.61
C GLU A 172 -45.01 8.53 -6.83
N SER A 173 -44.54 8.56 -8.07
CA SER A 173 -43.67 9.57 -8.73
C SER A 173 -42.38 10.09 -8.06
N ASP A 174 -41.26 9.96 -8.79
CA ASP A 174 -40.55 11.15 -9.31
C ASP A 174 -39.70 10.76 -10.54
N ASP A 175 -40.22 11.14 -11.71
CA ASP A 175 -39.47 11.38 -12.94
C ASP A 175 -38.78 12.74 -12.79
N GLU A 176 -37.48 12.83 -13.12
CA GLU A 176 -36.76 14.01 -13.63
C GLU A 176 -35.36 13.50 -14.00
N ASP A 177 -35.16 13.01 -15.23
CA ASP A 177 -34.68 13.78 -16.39
C ASP A 177 -33.33 14.49 -16.16
N ASP A 178 -32.35 14.06 -16.94
CA ASP A 178 -31.50 14.93 -17.78
C ASP A 178 -30.56 15.92 -17.05
N ASP A 179 -29.28 15.56 -16.92
CA ASP A 179 -28.23 16.56 -17.14
C ASP A 179 -27.08 15.94 -17.94
N GLU A 180 -26.99 16.47 -19.15
CA GLU A 180 -26.06 16.18 -20.21
C GLU A 180 -24.68 16.72 -19.82
N SER A 181 -23.63 15.94 -20.03
CA SER A 181 -22.28 16.49 -20.22
C SER A 181 -21.57 15.66 -21.29
N ASP A 182 -22.01 15.93 -22.52
CA ASP A 182 -21.25 15.84 -23.77
C ASP A 182 -20.46 17.16 -23.85
N ASP A 183 -19.12 17.10 -23.80
CA ASP A 183 -18.14 18.16 -24.17
C ASP A 183 -16.77 17.69 -23.59
N GLU A 184 -15.65 17.44 -24.28
CA GLU A 184 -15.23 17.75 -25.64
C GLU A 184 -14.19 16.70 -26.07
N SER A 185 -14.37 16.15 -27.26
CA SER A 185 -13.28 15.57 -28.06
C SER A 185 -12.67 16.70 -28.88
N GLU A 186 -11.43 17.09 -28.60
CA GLU A 186 -10.62 18.03 -29.41
C GLU A 186 -9.15 17.79 -29.00
N GLU A 187 -8.15 17.51 -29.81
CA GLU A 187 -7.98 17.39 -31.26
C GLU A 187 -6.77 16.44 -31.45
N GLY A 188 -6.81 15.59 -32.48
CA GLY A 188 -5.60 14.99 -33.02
C GLY A 188 -5.24 15.74 -34.29
N GLU A 189 -4.11 16.42 -34.31
CA GLU A 189 -3.46 17.12 -35.44
C GLU A 189 -2.02 17.43 -34.93
N ASP A 190 -0.89 17.26 -35.60
CA ASP A 190 -0.56 16.82 -36.94
C ASP A 190 0.92 16.42 -36.95
N GLU A 191 1.21 15.51 -37.86
CA GLU A 191 2.52 15.17 -38.38
C GLU A 191 3.19 16.34 -39.11
N GLU A 192 4.40 16.72 -38.67
CA GLU A 192 5.33 17.51 -39.49
C GLU A 192 6.66 16.76 -39.58
N ALA A 193 6.76 15.99 -40.65
CA ALA A 193 8.01 15.52 -41.21
C ALA A 193 8.56 16.56 -42.19
N ASP A 194 9.89 16.56 -42.30
CA ASP A 194 10.72 17.08 -43.38
C ASP A 194 11.08 18.58 -43.39
N ASP A 195 12.38 18.82 -43.20
CA ASP A 195 13.31 19.61 -44.04
C ASP A 195 14.55 19.84 -43.14
N ASP A 196 15.81 19.80 -43.55
CA ASP A 196 16.59 19.32 -44.70
C ASP A 196 18.03 19.75 -44.33
N ASP A 197 19.04 19.09 -44.91
CA ASP A 197 20.37 19.68 -45.18
C ASP A 197 21.30 20.11 -44.00
N ASP A 198 22.28 19.26 -43.69
CA ASP A 198 23.68 19.70 -43.82
C ASP A 198 24.56 18.48 -44.13
N GLU A 199 24.91 18.38 -45.41
CA GLU A 199 25.82 17.39 -45.97
C GLU A 199 27.30 17.69 -45.65
N GLU A 200 28.11 16.65 -45.87
CA GLU A 200 29.55 16.68 -46.23
C GLU A 200 30.62 16.70 -45.12
N ASP A 201 31.27 15.53 -45.01
CA ASP A 201 32.71 15.33 -45.29
C ASP A 201 33.74 15.88 -44.28
N ASP A 202 34.31 14.98 -43.48
CA ASP A 202 35.75 15.06 -43.20
C ASP A 202 36.36 13.65 -43.24
N GLU A 203 36.63 13.23 -44.46
CA GLU A 203 37.54 12.13 -44.74
C GLU A 203 38.95 12.71 -44.67
N THR A 204 39.64 12.58 -43.55
CA THR A 204 41.10 12.80 -43.50
C THR A 204 41.86 11.58 -42.98
N GLU A 205 42.20 10.75 -43.98
CA GLU A 205 43.49 10.09 -44.22
C GLU A 205 44.13 9.24 -43.11
N GLU A 206 44.09 7.92 -43.36
CA GLU A 206 45.23 7.05 -43.07
C GLU A 206 46.49 7.56 -43.79
N ALA A 207 47.58 7.78 -43.04
CA ALA A 207 48.92 7.84 -43.59
C ALA A 207 49.96 7.33 -42.57
N ASP A 208 50.37 6.08 -42.79
CA ASP A 208 51.63 5.38 -42.43
C ASP A 208 52.11 5.34 -40.96
#